data_AF-A0A811QV86-F1
#
_entry.id   AF-A0A811QV86-F1
#
_cell.length_a   1.000
_cell.length_b   1.000
_cell.length_c   1.000
_cell.angle_alpha   90.00
_cell.angle_beta   90.00
_cell.angle_gamma   90.00
#
_symmetry.space_group_name_H-M   'P 1'
#
loop_
_entity.id
_entity.type
_entity.pdbx_description
1 polymer ?
#
loop_
_entity_poly.entity_id
_entity_poly.type
_entity_poly.pdbx_seq_one_letter_code
_entity_poly.pdbx_strand_id
1 'polypeptide(L)'
;MPRPKPAAAGGGGGGWLSGWGWDLMLGSIAAFYAVMAPYTKVEESFNVQAMHDILYHSYHIEKYDHLEFPGVVPRTFIGAFVISILSSLAVFVLRLLHVPKFYSLLTGKKEVWPSSRSILCGTNCYPVSLAVLLKPSASKYLCFSFRYNNRKKAGWNLLYILMLGAFLVSLGYSTVTFMASYNNYPGGYALKALHEADSSVKEKMVHIDAFTAMSGVSCFCENEYPWRYSKEEEIPIEEFEKRNFTYLLNEHRSIGGYRCLFAVDGFSRVKLKPQIPPLSLVKEPKVFAHGNMRDPDILSLNWPGCP
;
A
#
# COMPACT_ATOMS: atom_id res chain seq x y z
N MET A 1 0.29 18.29 -70.24
CA MET A 1 0.09 17.24 -69.21
C MET A 1 -0.45 17.90 -67.94
N PRO A 2 -1.55 17.44 -67.34
CA PRO A 2 -2.01 17.95 -66.05
C PRO A 2 -1.13 17.38 -64.93
N ARG A 3 -0.81 18.21 -63.91
CA ARG A 3 -0.08 17.76 -62.71
C ARG A 3 -0.90 16.70 -61.95
N PRO A 4 -0.27 15.67 -61.37
CA PRO A 4 -0.99 14.72 -60.52
C PRO A 4 -1.49 15.44 -59.26
N LYS A 5 -2.76 15.18 -58.88
CA LYS A 5 -3.33 15.64 -57.62
C LYS A 5 -2.57 15.01 -56.45
N PRO A 6 -2.28 15.75 -55.36
CA PRO A 6 -1.74 15.14 -54.16
C PRO A 6 -2.74 14.11 -53.62
N ALA A 7 -2.24 12.90 -53.32
CA ALA A 7 -3.02 11.86 -52.69
C ALA A 7 -3.61 12.38 -51.38
N ALA A 8 -4.90 12.18 -51.18
CA ALA A 8 -5.57 12.51 -49.94
C ALA A 8 -4.83 11.80 -48.79
N ALA A 9 -4.33 12.56 -47.83
CA ALA A 9 -3.82 12.00 -46.58
C ALA A 9 -4.97 11.22 -45.95
N GLY A 10 -4.92 9.90 -46.06
CA GLY A 10 -5.86 9.02 -45.39
C GLY A 10 -5.87 9.39 -43.91
N GLY A 11 -7.02 9.87 -43.44
CA GLY A 11 -7.27 10.12 -42.03
C GLY A 11 -7.05 8.81 -41.29
N GLY A 12 -5.83 8.64 -40.76
CA GLY A 12 -5.51 7.55 -39.88
C GLY A 12 -6.36 7.72 -38.64
N GLY A 13 -7.50 7.06 -38.62
CA GLY A 13 -8.28 6.83 -37.40
C GLY A 13 -7.38 6.07 -36.43
N GLY A 14 -6.57 6.81 -35.68
CA GLY A 14 -5.96 6.31 -34.46
C GLY A 14 -7.11 5.98 -33.55
N GLY A 15 -7.54 4.71 -33.58
CA GLY A 15 -8.67 4.22 -32.81
C GLY A 15 -8.49 4.62 -31.35
N TRP A 16 -9.59 4.93 -30.68
CA TRP A 16 -9.64 5.40 -29.29
C TRP A 16 -8.72 4.60 -28.33
N LEU A 17 -8.58 3.28 -28.56
CA LEU A 17 -7.64 2.37 -27.87
C LEU A 17 -6.15 2.69 -28.05
N SER A 18 -5.72 3.28 -29.18
CA SER A 18 -4.33 3.67 -29.45
C SER A 18 -3.87 4.86 -28.62
N GLY A 19 -4.79 5.69 -28.12
CA GLY A 19 -4.49 6.85 -27.28
C GLY A 19 -4.42 6.49 -25.79
N TRP A 20 -5.41 5.74 -25.32
CA TRP A 20 -5.61 5.45 -23.89
C TRP A 20 -5.06 4.11 -23.41
N GLY A 21 -4.60 3.24 -24.32
CA GLY A 21 -4.13 1.89 -23.96
C GLY A 21 -3.03 1.89 -22.89
N TRP A 22 -2.09 2.84 -22.96
CA TRP A 22 -1.03 2.97 -21.96
C TRP A 22 -1.54 3.48 -20.61
N ASP A 23 -2.49 4.41 -20.61
CA ASP A 23 -3.09 4.94 -19.38
C ASP A 23 -3.93 3.87 -18.68
N LEU A 24 -4.68 3.06 -19.44
CA LEU A 24 -5.42 1.92 -18.90
C LEU A 24 -4.47 0.86 -18.33
N MET A 25 -3.37 0.58 -19.01
CA MET A 25 -2.37 -0.37 -18.52
C MET A 25 -1.74 0.12 -17.22
N LEU A 26 -1.29 1.38 -17.15
CA LEU A 26 -0.73 1.98 -15.94
C LEU A 26 -1.75 2.04 -14.81
N GLY A 27 -3.00 2.40 -15.12
CA GLY A 27 -4.11 2.40 -14.17
C GLY A 27 -4.40 1.00 -13.62
N SER A 28 -4.32 -0.04 -14.46
CA SER A 28 -4.54 -1.43 -14.02
C SER A 28 -3.43 -1.93 -13.10
N ILE A 29 -2.17 -1.58 -13.38
CA ILE A 29 -1.03 -1.91 -12.51
C ILE A 29 -1.18 -1.18 -11.19
N ALA A 30 -1.49 0.13 -11.21
CA ALA A 30 -1.74 0.90 -10.00
C ALA A 30 -2.87 0.31 -9.14
N ALA A 31 -3.99 -0.06 -9.77
CA ALA A 31 -5.12 -0.69 -9.10
C ALA A 31 -4.73 -2.05 -8.50
N PHE A 32 -3.95 -2.85 -9.21
CA PHE A 32 -3.41 -4.12 -8.71
C PHE A 32 -2.55 -3.90 -7.46
N TYR A 33 -1.63 -2.94 -7.48
CA TYR A 33 -0.80 -2.59 -6.31
C TYR A 33 -1.65 -2.14 -5.13
N ALA A 34 -2.65 -1.27 -5.36
CA ALA A 34 -3.52 -0.76 -4.31
C ALA A 34 -4.38 -1.86 -3.66
N VAL A 35 -4.80 -2.87 -4.44
CA VAL A 35 -5.56 -4.03 -3.92
C VAL A 35 -4.66 -5.01 -3.17
N MET A 36 -3.45 -5.25 -3.68
CA MET A 36 -2.53 -6.19 -3.07
C MET A 36 -1.91 -5.64 -1.77
N ALA A 37 -1.59 -4.34 -1.70
CA ALA A 37 -1.07 -3.69 -0.49
C ALA A 37 -2.09 -2.69 0.08
N PRO A 38 -3.17 -3.17 0.73
CA PRO A 38 -4.27 -2.30 1.14
C PRO A 38 -3.89 -1.37 2.30
N TYR A 39 -2.95 -1.78 3.16
CA TYR A 39 -2.50 -1.01 4.31
C TYR A 39 -1.58 0.16 3.92
N THR A 40 -1.48 1.16 4.80
CA THR A 40 -0.79 2.43 4.54
C THR A 40 0.45 2.56 5.37
N LYS A 41 1.54 3.11 4.80
CA LYS A 41 2.75 3.42 5.57
C LYS A 41 2.59 4.75 6.29
N VAL A 42 3.45 5.01 7.28
CA VAL A 42 3.49 6.27 8.05
C VAL A 42 3.56 7.53 7.17
N GLU A 43 4.19 7.46 6.00
CA GLU A 43 4.28 8.59 5.08
C GLU A 43 2.93 8.92 4.41
N GLU A 44 2.10 7.89 4.22
CA GLU A 44 0.76 8.00 3.64
C GLU A 44 -0.30 8.21 4.71
N SER A 45 -0.02 7.81 5.96
CA SER A 45 -1.00 7.75 7.03
C SER A 45 -1.58 9.11 7.37
N PHE A 46 -0.79 10.20 7.31
CA PHE A 46 -1.28 11.55 7.59
C PHE A 46 -2.45 11.94 6.65
N ASN A 47 -2.25 11.81 5.34
CA ASN A 47 -3.31 12.12 4.37
C ASN A 47 -4.48 11.12 4.47
N VAL A 48 -4.20 9.87 4.85
CA VAL A 48 -5.23 8.85 5.01
C VAL A 48 -6.10 9.10 6.24
N GLN A 49 -5.50 9.40 7.38
CA GLN A 49 -6.19 9.83 8.60
C GLN A 49 -7.00 11.10 8.32
N ALA A 50 -6.46 12.04 7.53
CA ALA A 50 -7.13 13.27 7.19
C ALA A 50 -8.41 13.00 6.38
N MET A 51 -8.32 12.08 5.41
CA MET A 51 -9.48 11.63 4.64
C MET A 51 -10.51 10.94 5.53
N HIS A 52 -10.07 10.09 6.46
CA HIS A 52 -10.98 9.45 7.43
C HIS A 52 -11.76 10.51 8.23
N ASP A 53 -11.05 11.48 8.81
CA ASP A 53 -11.62 12.54 9.62
C ASP A 53 -12.67 13.35 8.83
N ILE A 54 -12.35 13.75 7.59
CA ILE A 54 -13.28 14.47 6.72
C ILE A 54 -14.52 13.60 6.37
N LEU A 55 -14.31 12.33 6.01
CA LEU A 55 -15.37 11.43 5.52
C LEU A 55 -16.31 10.93 6.63
N TYR A 56 -15.82 10.76 7.85
CA TYR A 56 -16.59 10.17 8.95
C TYR A 56 -16.96 11.16 10.05
N HIS A 57 -16.13 12.19 10.30
CA HIS A 57 -16.39 13.21 11.32
C HIS A 57 -16.89 14.52 10.72
N SER A 58 -16.45 14.88 9.51
CA SER A 58 -16.93 16.00 8.69
C SER A 58 -16.91 17.37 9.38
N TYR A 59 -17.93 17.70 10.18
CA TYR A 59 -18.02 18.97 10.92
C TYR A 59 -17.60 18.84 12.39
N HIS A 60 -17.46 17.60 12.88
CA HIS A 60 -17.03 17.29 14.24
C HIS A 60 -15.50 17.29 14.34
N ILE A 61 -14.91 18.49 14.22
CA ILE A 61 -13.46 18.71 14.20
C ILE A 61 -12.82 18.20 15.50
N GLU A 62 -13.54 18.29 16.62
CA GLU A 62 -13.11 17.79 17.93
C GLU A 62 -12.78 16.28 17.96
N LYS A 63 -13.26 15.51 16.97
CA LYS A 63 -13.00 14.07 16.85
C LYS A 63 -11.88 13.73 15.87
N TYR A 64 -11.18 14.72 15.34
CA TYR A 64 -10.15 14.50 14.34
C TYR A 64 -8.89 13.94 15.00
N ASP A 65 -8.41 12.80 14.50
CA ASP A 65 -7.16 12.16 14.94
C ASP A 65 -5.97 13.14 14.83
N HIS A 66 -6.04 14.09 13.90
CA HIS A 66 -5.06 15.15 13.69
C HIS A 66 -4.86 16.12 14.85
N LEU A 67 -5.86 16.26 15.73
CA LEU A 67 -5.74 17.11 16.92
C LEU A 67 -4.97 16.41 18.04
N GLU A 68 -5.11 15.09 18.14
CA GLU A 68 -4.42 14.26 19.13
C GLU A 68 -3.00 13.91 18.68
N PHE A 69 -2.81 13.63 17.39
CA PHE A 69 -1.54 13.21 16.80
C PHE A 69 -1.09 14.15 15.66
N PRO A 70 -0.57 15.35 15.98
CA PRO A 70 -0.03 16.24 14.97
C PRO A 70 1.26 15.64 14.38
N GLY A 71 1.28 15.43 13.06
CA GLY A 71 2.44 14.88 12.37
C GLY A 71 3.70 15.74 12.56
N VAL A 72 4.87 15.09 12.66
CA VAL A 72 6.18 15.73 12.87
C VAL A 72 6.64 16.64 11.72
N VAL A 73 5.94 16.63 10.59
CA VAL A 73 6.20 17.49 9.42
C VAL A 73 4.91 18.19 9.00
N PRO A 74 4.92 19.52 8.78
CA PRO A 74 3.75 20.22 8.27
C PRO A 74 3.43 19.74 6.85
N ARG A 75 2.25 19.13 6.67
CA ARG A 75 1.73 18.70 5.36
C ARG A 75 0.47 19.47 5.03
N THR A 76 0.23 19.67 3.74
CA THR A 76 -0.98 20.36 3.27
C THR A 76 -2.19 19.44 3.32
N PHE A 77 -3.28 19.88 3.98
CA PHE A 77 -4.54 19.14 4.06
C PHE A 77 -5.38 19.16 2.75
N ILE A 78 -4.99 20.01 1.79
CA ILE A 78 -5.74 20.26 0.55
C ILE A 78 -5.94 18.98 -0.28
N GLY A 79 -4.90 18.15 -0.39
CA GLY A 79 -4.98 16.89 -1.15
C GLY A 79 -6.00 15.92 -0.56
N ALA A 80 -5.95 15.71 0.76
CA ALA A 80 -6.90 14.86 1.47
C ALA A 80 -8.34 15.40 1.36
N PHE A 81 -8.53 16.72 1.42
CA PHE A 81 -9.84 17.35 1.26
C PHE A 81 -10.45 17.12 -0.12
N VAL A 82 -9.70 17.38 -1.20
CA VAL A 82 -10.20 17.18 -2.58
C VAL A 82 -10.57 15.72 -2.81
N ILE A 83 -9.73 14.78 -2.38
CA ILE A 83 -9.97 13.35 -2.57
C ILE A 83 -11.15 12.88 -1.73
N SER A 84 -11.31 13.39 -0.51
CA SER A 84 -12.48 13.07 0.32
C SER A 84 -13.79 13.50 -0.32
N ILE A 85 -13.83 14.66 -0.98
CA ILE A 85 -15.01 15.10 -1.73
C ILE A 85 -15.32 14.16 -2.89
N LEU A 86 -14.31 13.81 -3.69
CA LEU A 86 -14.48 12.90 -4.84
C LEU A 86 -14.92 11.50 -4.40
N SER A 87 -14.34 10.99 -3.32
CA SER A 87 -14.67 9.69 -2.74
C SER A 87 -15.96 9.68 -1.91
N SER A 88 -16.52 10.84 -1.54
CA SER A 88 -17.65 10.94 -0.60
C SER A 88 -18.89 10.16 -1.04
N LEU A 89 -19.24 10.21 -2.33
CA LEU A 89 -20.39 9.49 -2.87
C LEU A 89 -20.20 7.97 -2.77
N ALA A 90 -19.00 7.48 -3.12
CA ALA A 90 -18.68 6.06 -3.03
C ALA A 90 -18.70 5.58 -1.56
N VAL A 91 -18.10 6.34 -0.65
CA VAL A 91 -18.08 6.02 0.79
C VAL A 91 -19.49 6.07 1.39
N PHE A 92 -20.32 7.02 0.96
CA PHE A 92 -21.72 7.08 1.37
C PHE A 92 -22.48 5.81 0.98
N VAL A 93 -22.31 5.32 -0.26
CA VAL A 93 -22.91 4.05 -0.69
C VAL A 93 -22.39 2.87 0.14
N LEU A 94 -21.08 2.79 0.40
CA LEU A 94 -20.50 1.73 1.23
C LEU A 94 -21.07 1.73 2.65
N ARG A 95 -21.27 2.93 3.23
CA ARG A 95 -21.89 3.10 4.56
C ARG A 95 -23.35 2.66 4.56
N LEU A 96 -24.13 3.00 3.53
CA LEU A 96 -25.51 2.53 3.39
C LEU A 96 -25.59 0.99 3.32
N LEU A 97 -24.61 0.36 2.66
CA LEU A 97 -24.50 -1.09 2.56
C LEU A 97 -23.89 -1.74 3.82
N HIS A 98 -23.61 -0.97 4.88
CA HIS A 98 -22.98 -1.44 6.12
C HIS A 98 -21.66 -2.20 5.88
N VAL A 99 -20.91 -1.77 4.86
CA VAL A 99 -19.60 -2.34 4.54
C VAL A 99 -18.56 -1.84 5.54
N PRO A 100 -17.64 -2.68 6.04
CA PRO A 100 -16.60 -2.24 6.97
C PRO A 100 -15.78 -1.06 6.43
N LYS A 101 -15.38 -0.15 7.34
CA LYS A 101 -14.60 1.07 7.01
C LYS A 101 -13.35 0.78 6.19
N PHE A 102 -12.76 -0.41 6.35
CA PHE A 102 -11.59 -0.86 5.59
C PHE A 102 -11.76 -0.74 4.07
N TYR A 103 -12.95 -1.01 3.52
CA TYR A 103 -13.17 -0.91 2.07
C TYR A 103 -13.21 0.54 1.57
N SER A 104 -13.60 1.48 2.42
CA SER A 104 -13.56 2.92 2.14
C SER A 104 -12.11 3.44 2.00
N LEU A 105 -11.12 2.73 2.54
CA LEU A 105 -9.70 3.04 2.30
C LEU A 105 -9.33 2.86 0.82
N LEU A 106 -9.89 1.84 0.17
CA LEU A 106 -9.58 1.52 -1.22
C LEU A 106 -10.16 2.55 -2.19
N THR A 107 -11.26 3.22 -1.84
CA THR A 107 -11.84 4.27 -2.67
C THR A 107 -10.93 5.51 -2.69
N GLY A 108 -10.43 5.92 -1.52
CA GLY A 108 -9.48 7.04 -1.42
C GLY A 108 -8.15 6.76 -2.10
N LYS A 109 -7.58 5.55 -1.95
CA LYS A 109 -6.29 5.19 -2.57
C LYS A 109 -6.32 5.18 -4.10
N LYS A 110 -7.44 4.74 -4.70
CA LYS A 110 -7.61 4.73 -6.16
C LYS A 110 -7.56 6.13 -6.78
N GLU A 111 -7.85 7.17 -6.00
CA GLU A 111 -7.84 8.57 -6.45
C GLU A 111 -6.54 9.32 -6.08
N VAL A 112 -5.84 8.88 -5.02
CA VAL A 112 -4.50 9.38 -4.64
C VAL A 112 -3.43 9.00 -5.68
N TRP A 113 -3.49 7.79 -6.24
CA TRP A 113 -2.44 7.29 -7.13
C TRP A 113 -2.40 7.92 -8.54
N PRO A 114 -3.54 8.19 -9.22
CA PRO A 114 -3.53 8.84 -10.53
C PRO A 114 -2.99 10.28 -10.51
N SER A 115 -3.11 10.97 -9.36
CA SER A 115 -2.67 12.36 -9.20
C SER A 115 -1.20 12.48 -8.76
N SER A 116 -0.62 11.40 -8.21
CA SER A 116 0.75 11.36 -7.71
C SER A 116 1.78 11.08 -8.81
N ARG A 117 1.83 11.93 -9.85
CA ARG A 117 2.98 11.96 -10.80
C ARG A 117 4.31 12.25 -10.11
N SER A 118 4.29 12.72 -8.85
CA SER A 118 5.47 13.18 -8.12
C SER A 118 6.00 12.23 -7.04
N ILE A 119 5.28 11.16 -6.67
CA ILE A 119 5.75 10.23 -5.61
C ILE A 119 6.47 9.01 -6.18
N LEU A 120 6.28 8.69 -7.46
CA LEU A 120 7.15 7.76 -8.22
C LEU A 120 8.60 8.27 -8.37
N CYS A 121 8.90 9.49 -7.92
CA CYS A 121 10.23 10.10 -7.93
C CYS A 121 11.05 9.84 -6.65
N GLY A 122 10.42 9.44 -5.54
CA GLY A 122 11.06 9.46 -4.22
C GLY A 122 11.77 8.19 -3.77
N THR A 123 11.36 7.00 -4.25
CA THR A 123 11.95 5.72 -3.80
C THR A 123 12.02 4.73 -4.96
N ASN A 124 13.18 4.68 -5.63
CA ASN A 124 13.72 3.55 -6.40
C ASN A 124 12.79 2.73 -7.35
N CYS A 125 11.78 3.35 -7.94
CA CYS A 125 10.96 2.79 -9.03
C CYS A 125 11.35 3.33 -10.43
N TYR A 126 12.62 3.71 -10.60
CA TYR A 126 13.22 4.01 -11.90
C TYR A 126 13.91 2.77 -12.50
N PRO A 127 13.14 1.74 -12.92
CA PRO A 127 13.55 1.13 -14.18
C PRO A 127 12.39 0.77 -15.13
N VAL A 128 11.14 1.07 -14.77
CA VAL A 128 9.98 0.82 -15.66
C VAL A 128 9.61 2.06 -16.48
N SER A 129 9.80 3.26 -15.91
CA SER A 129 9.45 4.53 -16.57
C SER A 129 10.44 4.93 -17.67
N LEU A 130 11.69 4.47 -17.66
CA LEU A 130 12.64 4.78 -18.73
C LEU A 130 12.39 3.97 -20.00
N ALA A 131 11.79 2.78 -19.89
CA ALA A 131 11.30 2.01 -21.03
C ALA A 131 10.05 2.64 -21.66
N VAL A 132 9.23 3.33 -20.86
CA VAL A 132 8.00 4.02 -21.31
C VAL A 132 8.27 5.45 -21.82
N LEU A 133 9.37 6.09 -21.41
CA LEU A 133 9.79 7.41 -21.94
C LEU A 133 10.32 7.37 -23.37
N LEU A 134 10.55 6.18 -23.94
CA LEU A 134 10.63 6.01 -25.38
C LEU A 134 9.21 6.08 -25.96
N LYS A 135 8.67 7.30 -26.10
CA LYS A 135 7.49 7.56 -26.94
C LYS A 135 7.65 6.75 -28.24
N PRO A 136 6.69 5.90 -28.65
CA PRO A 136 6.76 5.17 -29.91
C PRO A 136 6.77 6.12 -31.13
N SER A 137 6.52 7.41 -30.93
CA SER A 137 6.76 8.47 -31.91
C SER A 137 8.21 8.55 -32.36
N ALA A 138 9.20 8.29 -31.48
CA ALA A 138 10.61 8.22 -31.85
C ALA A 138 10.95 6.91 -32.61
N SER A 139 10.22 5.82 -32.35
CA SER A 139 10.36 4.56 -33.09
C SER A 139 9.92 4.66 -34.55
N LYS A 140 8.94 5.52 -34.89
CA LYS A 140 8.52 5.71 -36.29
C LYS A 140 9.59 6.42 -37.14
N TYR A 141 10.31 7.39 -36.57
CA TYR A 141 11.41 8.08 -37.26
C TYR A 141 12.69 7.23 -37.32
N LEU A 142 12.98 6.43 -36.30
CA LEU A 142 14.09 5.46 -36.37
C LEU A 142 13.81 4.32 -37.38
N CYS A 143 12.56 3.84 -37.46
CA CYS A 143 12.22 2.71 -38.34
C CYS A 143 12.36 3.05 -39.84
N PHE A 144 12.19 4.32 -40.23
CA PHE A 144 12.36 4.73 -41.63
C PHE A 144 13.83 4.93 -42.04
N SER A 145 14.70 5.36 -41.11
CA SER A 145 16.14 5.46 -41.38
C SER A 145 16.89 4.12 -41.27
N PHE A 146 16.35 3.13 -40.56
CA PHE A 146 16.98 1.81 -40.41
C PHE A 146 16.81 0.85 -41.60
N ARG A 147 15.95 1.20 -42.57
CA ARG A 147 15.77 0.40 -43.80
C ARG A 147 16.92 0.60 -44.80
N TYR A 148 17.84 1.54 -44.57
CA TYR A 148 18.87 1.91 -45.54
C TYR A 148 20.29 1.97 -44.96
N ASN A 149 20.78 0.89 -44.33
CA ASN A 149 22.11 0.37 -44.67
C ASN A 149 22.34 -1.03 -44.06
N ASN A 150 22.41 -2.01 -44.95
CA ASN A 150 22.63 -3.42 -44.64
C ASN A 150 24.14 -3.64 -44.45
N ARG A 151 24.67 -3.73 -43.21
CA ARG A 151 25.95 -4.41 -42.81
C ARG A 151 26.23 -4.30 -41.29
N LYS A 152 25.59 -5.14 -40.47
CA LYS A 152 26.04 -5.73 -39.17
C LYS A 152 24.84 -6.36 -38.45
N LYS A 153 24.25 -7.42 -39.03
CA LYS A 153 23.09 -8.14 -38.45
C LYS A 153 23.36 -8.68 -37.04
N ALA A 154 24.61 -9.03 -36.73
CA ALA A 154 25.02 -9.53 -35.42
C ALA A 154 24.93 -8.47 -34.29
N GLY A 155 25.26 -7.20 -34.60
CA GLY A 155 25.23 -6.12 -33.60
C GLY A 155 23.80 -5.76 -33.15
N TRP A 156 22.85 -5.77 -34.08
CA TRP A 156 21.42 -5.55 -33.78
C TRP A 156 20.80 -6.70 -32.99
N ASN A 157 21.17 -7.94 -33.31
CA ASN A 157 20.73 -9.10 -32.54
C ASN A 157 21.28 -9.06 -31.10
N LEU A 158 22.56 -8.70 -30.92
CA LEU A 158 23.15 -8.52 -29.60
C LEU A 158 22.44 -7.40 -28.81
N LEU A 159 22.19 -6.25 -29.43
CA LEU A 159 21.47 -5.15 -28.80
C LEU A 159 20.06 -5.55 -28.36
N TYR A 160 19.33 -6.29 -29.21
CA TYR A 160 18.00 -6.81 -28.87
C TYR A 160 18.04 -7.77 -27.67
N ILE A 161 19.01 -8.69 -27.63
CA ILE A 161 19.21 -9.60 -26.50
C ILE A 161 19.53 -8.83 -25.21
N LEU A 162 20.37 -7.80 -25.29
CA LEU A 162 20.70 -6.94 -24.15
C LEU A 162 19.48 -6.16 -23.65
N MET A 163 18.67 -5.61 -24.55
CA MET A 163 17.42 -4.92 -24.17
C MET A 163 16.42 -5.87 -23.52
N LEU A 164 16.24 -7.07 -24.07
CA LEU A 164 15.38 -8.10 -23.49
C LEU A 164 15.90 -8.52 -22.12
N GLY A 165 17.20 -8.73 -21.97
CA GLY A 165 17.84 -9.05 -20.69
C GLY A 165 17.62 -7.96 -19.64
N ALA A 166 17.85 -6.68 -20.01
CA ALA A 166 17.61 -5.55 -19.11
C ALA A 166 16.14 -5.44 -18.69
N PHE A 167 15.21 -5.70 -19.62
CA PHE A 167 13.78 -5.74 -19.31
C PHE A 167 13.44 -6.85 -18.30
N LEU A 168 13.96 -8.07 -18.50
CA LEU A 168 13.74 -9.19 -17.57
C LEU A 168 14.35 -8.92 -16.18
N VAL A 169 15.52 -8.28 -16.12
CA VAL A 169 16.14 -7.87 -14.85
C VAL A 169 15.31 -6.80 -14.14
N SER A 170 14.82 -5.80 -14.87
CA SER A 170 13.92 -4.76 -14.34
C SER A 170 12.64 -5.38 -13.78
N LEU A 171 12.02 -6.30 -14.53
CA LEU A 171 10.82 -7.02 -14.10
C LEU A 171 11.08 -7.85 -12.83
N GLY A 172 12.20 -8.57 -12.77
CA GLY A 172 12.61 -9.34 -11.61
C GLY A 172 12.82 -8.45 -10.38
N TYR A 173 13.52 -7.32 -10.55
CA TYR A 173 13.74 -6.34 -9.49
C TYR A 173 12.42 -5.78 -8.95
N SER A 174 11.52 -5.33 -9.84
CA SER A 174 10.19 -4.83 -9.46
C SER A 174 9.34 -5.88 -8.74
N THR A 175 9.45 -7.15 -9.12
CA THR A 175 8.72 -8.24 -8.45
C THR A 175 9.23 -8.46 -7.02
N VAL A 176 10.55 -8.44 -6.83
CA VAL A 176 11.17 -8.62 -5.50
C VAL A 176 10.83 -7.44 -4.59
N THR A 177 10.92 -6.20 -5.09
CA THR A 177 10.57 -5.01 -4.29
C THR A 177 9.09 -4.94 -3.99
N PHE A 178 8.22 -5.31 -4.93
CA PHE A 178 6.78 -5.44 -4.70
C PHE A 178 6.47 -6.46 -3.60
N MET A 179 7.05 -7.66 -3.68
CA MET A 179 6.81 -8.69 -2.69
C MET A 179 7.39 -8.31 -1.31
N ALA A 180 8.50 -7.58 -1.26
CA ALA A 180 9.01 -7.00 -0.01
C ALA A 180 8.03 -5.97 0.56
N SER A 181 7.51 -5.06 -0.27
CA SER A 181 6.53 -4.04 0.11
C SER A 181 5.20 -4.65 0.61
N TYR A 182 4.67 -5.65 -0.09
CA TYR A 182 3.45 -6.38 0.30
C TYR A 182 3.52 -6.93 1.74
N ASN A 183 4.69 -7.42 2.15
CA ASN A 183 4.94 -7.99 3.47
C ASN A 183 5.41 -6.95 4.51
N ASN A 184 5.37 -5.66 4.19
CA ASN A 184 5.87 -4.60 5.06
C ASN A 184 4.78 -3.95 5.93
N TYR A 185 3.64 -4.63 6.13
CA TYR A 185 2.49 -4.12 6.88
C TYR A 185 2.03 -5.03 8.05
N PRO A 186 2.94 -5.54 8.89
CA PRO A 186 2.59 -6.50 9.94
C PRO A 186 1.56 -5.96 10.94
N GLY A 187 1.55 -4.65 11.26
CA GLY A 187 0.59 -4.08 12.20
C GLY A 187 -0.85 -4.09 11.68
N GLY A 188 -1.04 -3.77 10.40
CA GLY A 188 -2.36 -3.85 9.76
C GLY A 188 -2.92 -5.27 9.73
N TYR A 189 -2.06 -6.25 9.45
CA TYR A 189 -2.43 -7.67 9.51
C TYR A 189 -2.68 -8.15 10.94
N ALA A 190 -1.92 -7.68 11.93
CA ALA A 190 -2.11 -8.05 13.33
C ALA A 190 -3.45 -7.56 13.86
N LEU A 191 -3.82 -6.31 13.58
CA LEU A 191 -5.11 -5.76 13.98
C LEU A 191 -6.28 -6.50 13.31
N LYS A 192 -6.16 -6.81 12.02
CA LYS A 192 -7.16 -7.60 11.30
C LYS A 192 -7.32 -9.00 11.91
N ALA A 193 -6.21 -9.70 12.16
CA ALA A 193 -6.22 -11.03 12.76
C ALA A 193 -6.84 -11.01 14.17
N LEU A 194 -6.58 -9.93 14.94
CA LEU A 194 -7.18 -9.75 16.27
C LEU A 194 -8.70 -9.60 16.20
N HIS A 195 -9.19 -8.79 15.26
CA HIS A 195 -10.64 -8.62 15.05
C HIS A 195 -11.34 -9.89 14.58
N GLU A 196 -10.66 -10.72 13.78
CA GLU A 196 -11.19 -12.01 13.31
C GLU A 196 -11.17 -13.08 14.42
N ALA A 197 -10.22 -13.01 15.34
CA ALA A 197 -10.05 -14.00 16.40
C ALA A 197 -11.04 -13.83 17.57
N ASP A 198 -11.41 -12.60 17.91
CA ASP A 198 -12.29 -12.32 19.05
C ASP A 198 -13.60 -11.64 18.62
N SER A 199 -14.67 -12.44 18.49
CA SER A 199 -16.03 -11.98 18.18
C SER A 199 -16.89 -11.68 19.41
N SER A 200 -16.31 -11.63 20.62
CA SER A 200 -17.05 -11.30 21.86
C SER A 200 -17.67 -9.91 21.81
N VAL A 201 -18.85 -9.76 22.44
CA VAL A 201 -19.58 -8.48 22.57
C VAL A 201 -19.05 -7.64 23.74
N LYS A 202 -18.17 -8.22 24.59
CA LYS A 202 -17.53 -7.51 25.71
C LYS A 202 -16.66 -6.38 25.18
N GLU A 203 -16.71 -5.24 25.86
CA GLU A 203 -15.87 -4.08 25.53
C GLU A 203 -14.38 -4.44 25.62
N LYS A 204 -13.63 -4.07 24.59
CA LYS A 204 -12.20 -4.39 24.45
C LYS A 204 -11.42 -3.11 24.26
N MET A 205 -10.42 -2.89 25.10
CA MET A 205 -9.47 -1.80 24.92
C MET A 205 -8.18 -2.36 24.32
N VAL A 206 -7.88 -1.97 23.09
CA VAL A 206 -6.68 -2.39 22.35
C VAL A 206 -5.68 -1.24 22.36
N HIS A 207 -4.48 -1.48 22.89
CA HIS A 207 -3.38 -0.55 22.73
C HIS A 207 -2.58 -0.87 21.47
N ILE A 208 -2.24 0.15 20.68
CA ILE A 208 -1.49 0.06 19.44
C ILE A 208 -0.22 0.89 19.63
N ASP A 209 0.93 0.24 19.68
CA ASP A 209 2.21 0.95 19.83
C ASP A 209 2.61 1.69 18.55
N ALA A 210 3.62 2.57 18.69
CA ALA A 210 4.13 3.38 17.59
C ALA A 210 4.56 2.52 16.38
N PHE A 211 5.25 1.40 16.62
CA PHE A 211 5.68 0.51 15.55
C PHE A 211 4.50 -0.14 14.81
N THR A 212 3.48 -0.63 15.53
CA THR A 212 2.27 -1.20 14.95
C THR A 212 1.50 -0.14 14.16
N ALA A 213 1.38 1.08 14.70
CA ALA A 213 0.76 2.22 14.01
C ALA A 213 1.46 2.52 12.67
N MET A 214 2.79 2.60 12.67
CA MET A 214 3.60 2.89 11.48
C MET A 214 3.66 1.73 10.47
N SER A 215 3.26 0.53 10.88
CA SER A 215 3.33 -0.70 10.08
C SER A 215 1.97 -1.18 9.56
N GLY A 216 1.03 -0.26 9.35
CA GLY A 216 -0.17 -0.53 8.52
C GLY A 216 -1.51 -0.29 9.19
N VAL A 217 -1.53 0.09 10.47
CA VAL A 217 -2.78 0.45 11.15
C VAL A 217 -3.22 1.88 10.76
N SER A 218 -4.52 2.05 10.57
CA SER A 218 -5.16 3.36 10.33
C SER A 218 -6.58 3.35 10.91
N CYS A 219 -7.20 4.54 11.04
CA CYS A 219 -8.58 4.67 11.53
C CYS A 219 -9.62 3.93 10.64
N PHE A 220 -9.28 3.65 9.38
CA PHE A 220 -10.09 2.80 8.50
C PHE A 220 -10.03 1.31 8.87
N CYS A 221 -8.99 0.87 9.58
CA CYS A 221 -8.84 -0.50 10.06
C CYS A 221 -9.55 -0.75 11.39
N GLU A 222 -9.93 0.33 12.10
CA GLU A 222 -10.60 0.28 13.39
C GLU A 222 -12.09 -0.07 13.22
N ASN A 223 -12.56 -1.11 13.90
CA ASN A 223 -13.98 -1.43 14.02
C ASN A 223 -14.66 -0.59 15.10
N GLU A 224 -15.98 -0.44 15.01
CA GLU A 224 -16.80 0.22 16.04
C GLU A 224 -16.98 -0.69 17.28
N TYR A 225 -17.94 -0.35 18.14
CA TYR A 225 -18.27 -1.15 19.33
C TYR A 225 -18.35 -2.65 19.01
N PRO A 226 -17.70 -3.53 19.80
CA PRO A 226 -17.18 -3.31 21.16
C PRO A 226 -15.70 -2.92 21.26
N TRP A 227 -15.07 -2.53 20.16
CA TRP A 227 -13.65 -2.20 20.14
C TRP A 227 -13.37 -0.74 20.46
N ARG A 228 -12.36 -0.51 21.29
CA ARG A 228 -11.77 0.81 21.56
C ARG A 228 -10.26 0.73 21.40
N TYR A 229 -9.66 1.78 20.87
CA TYR A 229 -8.24 1.82 20.55
C TYR A 229 -7.56 2.95 21.32
N SER A 230 -6.35 2.68 21.81
CA SER A 230 -5.43 3.68 22.36
C SER A 230 -4.15 3.64 21.54
N LYS A 231 -3.70 4.82 21.12
CA LYS A 231 -2.43 5.02 20.41
C LYS A 231 -1.45 5.86 21.26
N GLU A 232 -1.62 5.84 22.58
CA GLU A 232 -0.79 6.62 23.51
C GLU A 232 0.68 6.21 23.39
N GLU A 233 1.53 7.13 22.93
CA GLU A 233 2.94 6.85 22.70
C GLU A 233 3.76 6.89 24.01
N GLU A 234 4.95 6.29 23.98
CA GLU A 234 5.95 6.37 25.08
C GLU A 234 5.52 5.76 26.43
N ILE A 235 4.57 4.81 26.45
CA ILE A 235 4.24 4.04 27.65
C ILE A 235 5.40 3.08 27.99
N PRO A 236 5.99 3.15 29.20
CA PRO A 236 7.04 2.22 29.61
C PRO A 236 6.48 0.81 29.83
N ILE A 237 7.30 -0.21 29.57
CA ILE A 237 6.87 -1.62 29.54
C ILE A 237 6.26 -2.07 30.88
N GLU A 238 6.78 -1.55 31.99
CA GLU A 238 6.33 -1.88 33.34
C GLU A 238 4.97 -1.25 33.70
N GLU A 239 4.55 -0.21 32.97
CA GLU A 239 3.28 0.47 33.22
C GLU A 239 2.09 -0.23 32.55
N PHE A 240 2.31 -1.00 31.49
CA PHE A 240 1.23 -1.74 30.81
C PHE A 240 0.42 -2.63 31.75
N GLU A 241 1.06 -3.21 32.77
CA GLU A 241 0.38 -4.04 33.77
C GLU A 241 -0.59 -3.23 34.66
N LYS A 242 -0.33 -1.94 34.85
CA LYS A 242 -1.19 -1.04 35.63
C LYS A 242 -2.32 -0.46 34.78
N ARG A 243 -2.17 -0.45 33.46
CA ARG A 243 -3.19 0.02 32.51
C ARG A 243 -4.27 -1.06 32.31
N ASN A 244 -5.47 -0.61 31.95
CA ASN A 244 -6.63 -1.50 31.74
C ASN A 244 -6.82 -1.84 30.25
N PHE A 245 -5.78 -2.35 29.61
CA PHE A 245 -5.87 -2.83 28.23
C PHE A 245 -6.25 -4.30 28.19
N THR A 246 -7.18 -4.65 27.30
CA THR A 246 -7.58 -6.04 27.02
C THR A 246 -6.53 -6.70 26.12
N TYR A 247 -6.12 -5.98 25.07
CA TYR A 247 -5.13 -6.44 24.10
C TYR A 247 -4.05 -5.38 23.89
N LEU A 248 -2.83 -5.83 23.61
CA LEU A 248 -1.72 -4.99 23.17
C LEU A 248 -1.23 -5.48 21.82
N LEU A 249 -1.10 -4.59 20.84
CA LEU A 249 -0.32 -4.83 19.63
C LEU A 249 0.99 -4.07 19.80
N ASN A 250 2.09 -4.80 19.91
CA ASN A 250 3.38 -4.24 20.30
C ASN A 250 4.56 -4.91 19.58
N GLU A 251 5.65 -4.17 19.36
CA GLU A 251 6.91 -4.71 18.84
C GLU A 251 7.64 -5.65 19.80
N HIS A 252 7.40 -5.51 21.11
CA HIS A 252 8.06 -6.33 22.14
C HIS A 252 7.45 -7.73 22.22
N ARG A 253 8.32 -8.76 22.25
CA ARG A 253 7.92 -10.18 22.31
C ARG A 253 7.28 -10.60 23.64
N SER A 254 7.58 -9.90 24.73
CA SER A 254 7.07 -10.23 26.06
C SER A 254 6.84 -8.96 26.87
N ILE A 255 5.65 -8.84 27.46
CA ILE A 255 5.23 -7.72 28.30
C ILE A 255 4.67 -8.30 29.60
N GLY A 256 5.12 -7.76 30.74
CA GLY A 256 4.64 -8.21 32.06
C GLY A 256 3.12 -8.05 32.20
N GLY A 257 2.44 -9.05 32.77
CA GLY A 257 0.98 -9.03 32.92
C GLY A 257 0.19 -9.42 31.67
N TYR A 258 0.85 -9.64 30.52
CA TYR A 258 0.21 -10.07 29.28
C TYR A 258 0.82 -11.35 28.72
N ARG A 259 -0.03 -12.17 28.09
CA ARG A 259 0.36 -13.38 27.40
C ARG A 259 0.44 -13.11 25.90
N CYS A 260 1.55 -13.49 25.27
CA CYS A 260 1.69 -13.41 23.82
C CYS A 260 0.74 -14.42 23.13
N LEU A 261 -0.22 -13.91 22.37
CA LEU A 261 -1.29 -14.66 21.72
C LEU A 261 -0.87 -15.16 20.35
N PHE A 262 -0.30 -14.28 19.53
CA PHE A 262 0.22 -14.59 18.21
C PHE A 262 1.22 -13.53 17.75
N ALA A 263 2.06 -13.87 16.78
CA ALA A 263 2.97 -12.93 16.15
C ALA A 263 2.68 -12.84 14.65
N VAL A 264 2.87 -11.64 14.09
CA VAL A 264 2.76 -11.40 12.65
C VAL A 264 4.14 -11.11 12.08
N ASP A 265 4.47 -11.89 11.06
CA ASP A 265 5.72 -11.76 10.34
C ASP A 265 5.72 -10.54 9.42
N GLY A 266 6.80 -9.78 9.48
CA GLY A 266 7.10 -8.70 8.55
C GLY A 266 8.31 -9.02 7.68
N PHE A 267 8.44 -8.34 6.54
CA PHE A 267 9.66 -8.40 5.74
C PHE A 267 10.89 -7.97 6.55
N SER A 268 11.96 -8.77 6.50
CA SER A 268 13.23 -8.48 7.19
C SER A 268 14.36 -8.23 6.20
N ARG A 269 14.66 -9.19 5.31
CA ARG A 269 15.76 -9.06 4.33
C ARG A 269 15.59 -9.96 3.11
N VAL A 270 16.29 -9.60 2.04
CA VAL A 270 16.47 -10.48 0.87
C VAL A 270 17.71 -11.34 1.10
N LYS A 271 17.58 -12.67 1.04
CA LYS A 271 18.70 -13.62 1.17
C LYS A 271 18.94 -14.33 -0.16
N LEU A 272 20.19 -14.34 -0.60
CA LEU A 272 20.62 -15.15 -1.74
C LEU A 272 20.73 -16.62 -1.32
N LYS A 273 20.10 -17.51 -2.08
CA LYS A 273 20.20 -18.97 -1.92
C LYS A 273 20.68 -19.59 -3.23
N PRO A 274 21.43 -20.71 -3.18
CA PRO A 274 21.89 -21.42 -4.38
C PRO A 274 20.76 -22.19 -5.10
N GLN A 275 19.53 -22.21 -4.56
CA GLN A 275 18.36 -22.87 -5.13
C GLN A 275 17.55 -21.89 -6.00
N ILE A 276 16.80 -22.37 -6.98
CA ILE A 276 15.88 -21.53 -7.78
C ILE A 276 14.53 -21.43 -7.04
N PRO A 277 13.99 -20.22 -6.79
CA PRO A 277 14.53 -18.91 -7.13
C PRO A 277 15.71 -18.48 -6.22
N PRO A 278 16.77 -17.85 -6.79
CA PRO A 278 18.00 -17.53 -6.06
C PRO A 278 17.82 -16.45 -4.99
N LEU A 279 16.70 -15.73 -5.01
CA LEU A 279 16.34 -14.70 -4.03
C LEU A 279 15.19 -15.23 -3.16
N SER A 280 15.41 -15.25 -1.85
CA SER A 280 14.43 -15.63 -0.84
C SER A 280 14.15 -14.42 0.05
N LEU A 281 12.90 -14.02 0.15
CA LEU A 281 12.47 -13.00 1.11
C LEU A 281 12.34 -13.65 2.49
N VAL A 282 13.16 -13.21 3.43
CA VAL A 282 13.11 -13.65 4.82
C VAL A 282 12.11 -12.77 5.56
N LYS A 283 11.15 -13.40 6.21
CA LYS A 283 10.20 -12.77 7.11
C LYS A 283 10.53 -13.17 8.54
N GLU A 284 10.33 -12.24 9.46
CA GLU A 284 10.58 -12.43 10.89
C GLU A 284 9.42 -11.80 11.67
N PRO A 285 9.08 -12.30 12.87
CA PRO A 285 8.02 -11.72 13.67
C PRO A 285 8.36 -10.28 14.04
N LYS A 286 7.45 -9.34 13.73
CA LYS A 286 7.65 -7.91 13.96
C LYS A 286 6.61 -7.30 14.90
N VAL A 287 5.37 -7.79 14.84
CA VAL A 287 4.29 -7.33 15.72
C VAL A 287 3.77 -8.53 16.50
N PHE A 288 3.65 -8.36 17.80
CA PHE A 288 3.15 -9.36 18.73
C PHE A 288 1.82 -8.87 19.30
N ALA A 289 0.80 -9.71 19.19
CA ALA A 289 -0.47 -9.50 19.86
C ALA A 289 -0.42 -10.15 21.24
N HIS A 290 -0.66 -9.36 22.27
CA HIS A 290 -0.69 -9.81 23.65
C HIS A 290 -2.09 -9.65 24.22
N GLY A 291 -2.48 -10.56 25.09
CA GLY A 291 -3.77 -10.53 25.79
C GLY A 291 -3.54 -10.46 27.30
N ASN A 292 -4.38 -9.68 27.98
CA ASN A 292 -4.26 -9.48 29.42
C ASN A 292 -4.50 -10.78 30.18
N MET A 293 -3.56 -11.18 31.03
CA MET A 293 -3.68 -12.42 31.82
C MET A 293 -4.75 -12.34 32.90
N ARG A 294 -5.22 -11.13 33.26
CA ARG A 294 -6.30 -10.93 34.22
C ARG A 294 -7.68 -11.18 33.61
N ASP A 295 -7.79 -11.23 32.27
CA ASP A 295 -9.05 -11.50 31.60
C ASP A 295 -9.20 -13.01 31.33
N PRO A 296 -10.12 -13.70 32.02
CA PRO A 296 -10.33 -15.14 31.83
C PRO A 296 -10.84 -15.47 30.42
N ASP A 297 -11.52 -14.55 29.75
CA ASP A 297 -12.09 -14.78 28.42
C ASP A 297 -10.96 -14.99 27.40
N ILE A 298 -9.90 -14.17 27.49
CA ILE A 298 -8.70 -14.29 26.65
C ILE A 298 -8.01 -15.64 26.84
N LEU A 299 -7.91 -16.10 28.10
CA LEU A 299 -7.27 -17.37 28.43
C LEU A 299 -8.08 -18.58 27.96
N SER A 300 -9.39 -18.42 27.81
CA SER A 300 -10.29 -19.48 27.32
C SER A 300 -10.21 -19.68 25.81
N LEU A 301 -9.81 -18.65 25.06
CA LEU A 301 -9.62 -18.71 23.61
C LEU A 301 -8.35 -19.49 23.25
N ASN A 302 -8.42 -20.29 22.18
CA ASN A 302 -7.29 -21.08 21.71
C ASN A 302 -6.41 -20.23 20.78
N TRP A 303 -5.33 -19.68 21.32
CA TRP A 303 -4.36 -18.87 20.60
C TRP A 303 -3.17 -19.70 20.12
N PRO A 304 -2.63 -19.44 18.91
CA PRO A 304 -1.50 -20.20 18.37
C PRO A 304 -0.21 -20.02 19.18
N GLY A 305 -0.13 -18.97 19.99
CA GLY A 305 1.07 -18.57 20.72
C GLY A 305 2.05 -17.83 19.81
N CYS A 306 3.09 -17.30 20.43
CA CYS A 306 4.19 -16.66 19.73
C CYS A 306 5.37 -17.63 19.56
N PRO A 307 6.11 -17.54 18.45
CA PRO A 307 7.34 -18.31 18.26
C PRO A 307 8.40 -17.92 19.29
#